data_AF-A0A6B9Y784-F1
#
_entry.id   AF-A0A6B9Y784-F1
#
_cell.length_a   1.000
_cell.length_b   1.000
_cell.length_c   1.000
_cell.angle_alpha   90.00
_cell.angle_beta   90.00
_cell.angle_gamma   90.00
#
_symmetry.space_group_name_H-M   'P 1'
#
loop_
_entity.id
_entity.type
_entity.pdbx_description
1 polymer ?
#
loop_
_entity_poly.entity_id
_entity_poly.type
_entity_poly.pdbx_seq_one_letter_code
_entity_poly.pdbx_strand_id
1 'polypeptide(L)'
;MDRDLDGRTYDLLWLVDRHEPVGSIRLVELMRRHGYSITGRTIRLTLADLDEAGLTEKVPGKGRRLTAAGRAELDRGNVSNRLDRVRSRIATLRSRVTYDPIEDAGTLIVSSALVDAADLKPALETVRALHASPFGPISAAVEPAGPDADDPDGADDEGADRYRILAPSSLTLDGTFLSHGIETDLRTAGVAAYTRDSSRTADVSEADVSEADVSEAEMSEANDHRGGTIDRYVDVISGEDASVDVLSLLVEAGRSDVAPILEGADRGVLVVDYREFPLTRFEEARDLALETRNALGGVIDVRRPREGGPFPLGPPGWEFGAATYGGTGELVIATLSERGLSTEWETLYGTVDRNRLVPTDRIDPDGSFDVDR
;
A
#
# COMPACT_ATOMS: atom_id res chain seq x y z
N MET A 1 34.66 -6.75 -9.47
CA MET A 1 34.66 -6.66 -8.00
C MET A 1 33.71 -5.53 -7.70
N ASP A 2 32.49 -5.87 -7.31
CA ASP A 2 31.43 -4.91 -7.04
C ASP A 2 31.86 -4.08 -5.83
N ARG A 3 32.16 -2.80 -6.04
CA ARG A 3 32.52 -1.88 -4.95
C ARG A 3 31.29 -1.08 -4.65
N ASP A 4 30.51 -1.57 -3.70
CA ASP A 4 29.42 -0.81 -3.13
C ASP A 4 30.00 0.49 -2.55
N LEU A 5 29.58 1.63 -3.10
CA LEU A 5 30.02 2.93 -2.62
C LEU A 5 29.48 3.12 -1.20
N ASP A 6 30.31 3.59 -0.26
CA ASP A 6 29.78 3.97 1.04
C ASP A 6 28.76 5.12 0.89
N GLY A 7 27.75 5.17 1.76
CA GLY A 7 26.64 6.12 1.63
C GLY A 7 27.08 7.59 1.58
N ARG A 8 28.22 7.92 2.19
CA ARG A 8 28.79 9.28 2.15
C ARG A 8 29.37 9.61 0.77
N THR A 9 30.06 8.66 0.15
CA THR A 9 30.63 8.82 -1.20
C THR A 9 29.51 8.87 -2.23
N TYR A 10 28.44 8.11 -1.99
CA TYR A 10 27.22 8.14 -2.78
C TYR A 10 26.54 9.51 -2.75
N ASP A 11 26.32 10.09 -1.56
CA ASP A 11 25.73 11.43 -1.42
C ASP A 11 26.57 12.52 -2.08
N LEU A 12 27.91 12.37 -2.04
CA LEU A 12 28.81 13.27 -2.75
C LEU A 12 28.61 13.19 -4.26
N LEU A 13 28.47 11.98 -4.82
CA LEU A 13 28.22 11.73 -6.24
C LEU A 13 26.86 12.32 -6.66
N TRP A 14 25.82 12.15 -5.85
CA TRP A 14 24.49 12.73 -6.06
C TRP A 14 24.49 14.27 -6.04
N LEU A 15 25.25 14.89 -5.13
CA LEU A 15 25.42 16.35 -5.11
C LEU A 15 26.15 16.87 -6.34
N VAL A 16 27.00 16.06 -6.98
CA VAL A 16 27.60 16.41 -8.28
C VAL A 16 26.53 16.42 -9.36
N ASP A 17 25.66 15.41 -9.45
CA ASP A 17 24.56 15.35 -10.43
C ASP A 17 23.69 16.63 -10.44
N ARG A 18 23.26 17.05 -9.26
CA ARG A 18 22.31 18.17 -9.12
C ARG A 18 22.92 19.56 -9.31
N HIS A 19 24.23 19.66 -9.24
CA HIS A 19 24.92 20.95 -9.23
C HIS A 19 26.03 21.04 -10.27
N GLU A 20 26.17 20.05 -11.15
CA GLU A 20 27.24 20.03 -12.13
C GLU A 20 27.18 21.23 -13.10
N PRO A 21 28.35 21.81 -13.45
CA PRO A 21 29.65 21.52 -12.88
C PRO A 21 29.82 22.16 -11.48
N VAL A 22 30.27 21.38 -10.48
CA VAL A 22 30.38 21.85 -9.09
C VAL A 22 31.79 21.74 -8.52
N GLY A 23 32.24 22.82 -7.85
CA GLY A 23 33.54 22.89 -7.19
C GLY A 23 33.57 22.26 -5.80
N SER A 24 34.75 21.79 -5.37
CA SER A 24 34.91 21.12 -4.06
C SER A 24 34.53 22.00 -2.86
N ILE A 25 34.68 23.33 -2.98
CA ILE A 25 34.30 24.27 -1.90
C ILE A 25 32.78 24.23 -1.68
N ARG A 26 32.01 24.27 -2.77
CA ARG A 26 30.54 24.20 -2.73
C ARG A 26 30.05 22.84 -2.25
N LEU A 27 30.73 21.76 -2.66
CA LEU A 27 30.43 20.41 -2.18
C LEU A 27 30.67 20.25 -0.67
N VAL A 28 31.71 20.87 -0.09
CA VAL A 28 31.89 20.88 1.37
C VAL A 28 30.71 21.53 2.08
N GLU A 29 30.24 22.66 1.56
CA GLU A 29 29.08 23.38 2.12
C GLU A 29 27.80 22.55 2.02
N LEU A 30 27.55 21.93 0.86
CA LEU A 30 26.40 21.06 0.62
C LEU A 30 26.39 19.82 1.53
N MET A 31 27.54 19.15 1.66
CA MET A 31 27.69 17.98 2.52
C MET A 31 27.49 18.33 4.01
N ARG A 32 27.96 19.50 4.44
CA ARG A 32 27.70 19.98 5.82
C ARG A 32 26.22 20.27 6.07
N ARG A 33 25.51 20.80 5.07
CA ARG A 33 24.05 20.98 5.16
C ARG A 33 23.28 19.66 5.22
N HIS A 34 23.84 18.59 4.66
CA HIS A 34 23.33 17.21 4.79
C HIS A 34 23.80 16.51 6.09
N GLY A 35 24.34 17.25 7.07
CA GLY A 35 24.69 16.70 8.38
C GLY A 35 26.08 16.06 8.47
N TYR A 36 26.88 16.07 7.40
CA TYR A 36 28.23 15.50 7.45
C TYR A 36 29.28 16.47 8.00
N SER A 37 30.07 16.01 8.97
CA SER A 37 31.32 16.66 9.34
C SER A 37 32.44 16.28 8.35
N ILE A 38 32.73 17.15 7.38
CA ILE A 38 33.73 16.89 6.34
C ILE A 38 34.66 18.10 6.08
N THR A 39 35.89 17.79 5.67
CA THR A 39 36.91 18.78 5.26
C THR A 39 37.01 18.89 3.75
N GLY A 40 37.50 20.02 3.25
CA GLY A 40 37.78 20.19 1.82
C GLY A 40 38.84 19.24 1.27
N ARG A 41 39.76 18.75 2.11
CA ARG A 41 40.74 17.72 1.71
C ARG A 41 40.04 16.39 1.44
N THR A 42 39.15 15.95 2.34
CA THR A 42 38.39 14.70 2.19
C THR A 42 37.53 14.71 0.93
N ILE A 43 36.80 15.81 0.67
CA ILE A 43 36.02 15.97 -0.57
C ILE A 43 36.91 15.85 -1.82
N ARG A 44 38.08 16.51 -1.83
CA ARG A 44 38.97 16.46 -2.99
C ARG A 44 39.58 15.08 -3.23
N LEU A 45 39.88 14.33 -2.16
CA LEU A 45 40.36 12.94 -2.25
C LEU A 45 39.27 12.04 -2.81
N THR A 46 38.07 12.09 -2.22
CA THR A 46 36.92 11.29 -2.70
C THR A 46 36.58 11.60 -4.16
N LEU A 47 36.61 12.88 -4.57
CA LEU A 47 36.41 13.25 -5.98
C LEU A 47 37.53 12.74 -6.90
N ALA A 48 38.76 12.62 -6.41
CA ALA A 48 39.84 12.03 -7.19
C ALA A 48 39.64 10.51 -7.37
N ASP A 49 39.16 9.84 -6.32
CA ASP A 49 38.81 8.41 -6.38
C ASP A 49 37.63 8.16 -7.34
N LEU A 50 36.63 9.06 -7.34
CA LEU A 50 35.49 9.03 -8.28
C LEU A 50 35.91 9.36 -9.73
N ASP A 51 36.87 10.26 -9.92
CA ASP A 51 37.47 10.54 -11.23
C ASP A 51 38.24 9.30 -11.74
N GLU A 52 39.00 8.61 -10.87
CA GLU A 52 39.74 7.38 -11.19
C GLU A 52 38.80 6.20 -11.49
N ALA A 53 37.68 6.09 -10.77
CA ALA A 53 36.61 5.13 -11.03
C ALA A 53 35.81 5.45 -12.31
N GLY A 54 36.06 6.60 -12.96
CA GLY A 54 35.36 7.03 -14.16
C GLY A 54 33.92 7.48 -13.92
N LEU A 55 33.53 7.75 -12.67
CA LEU A 55 32.17 8.17 -12.29
C LEU A 55 32.01 9.70 -12.40
N THR A 56 33.07 10.45 -12.13
CA THR A 56 33.11 11.91 -12.36
C THR A 56 34.19 12.27 -13.35
N GLU A 57 34.07 13.46 -13.93
CA GLU A 57 35.13 14.07 -14.73
C GLU A 57 35.32 15.55 -14.39
N LYS A 58 36.57 16.01 -14.54
CA LYS A 58 36.97 17.36 -14.18
C LYS A 58 36.68 18.34 -15.31
N VAL A 59 35.89 19.37 -15.00
CA VAL A 59 35.65 20.53 -15.89
C VAL A 59 36.61 21.66 -15.49
N PRO A 60 37.58 22.04 -16.34
CA PRO A 60 38.58 23.05 -16.02
C PRO A 60 37.95 24.36 -15.53
N GLY A 61 38.38 24.83 -14.35
CA GLY A 61 37.89 26.07 -13.75
C GLY A 61 36.46 26.06 -13.21
N LYS A 62 35.66 25.00 -13.46
CA LYS A 62 34.24 24.94 -13.05
C LYS A 62 33.94 23.87 -12.01
N GLY A 63 34.75 22.79 -11.94
CA GLY A 63 34.58 21.76 -10.92
C GLY A 63 34.56 20.35 -11.50
N ARG A 64 33.61 19.53 -11.04
CA ARG A 64 33.34 18.18 -11.57
C ARG A 64 31.92 18.10 -12.13
N ARG A 65 31.74 17.21 -13.11
CA ARG A 65 30.44 16.71 -13.56
C ARG A 65 30.45 15.18 -13.55
N LEU A 66 29.30 14.56 -13.63
CA LEU A 66 29.16 13.13 -13.82
C LEU A 66 29.46 12.70 -15.25
N THR A 67 30.03 11.51 -15.37
CA THR A 67 30.08 10.77 -16.63
C THR A 67 28.77 9.99 -16.82
N ALA A 68 28.59 9.37 -18.00
CA ALA A 68 27.49 8.43 -18.22
C ALA A 68 27.55 7.23 -17.25
N ALA A 69 28.75 6.76 -16.90
CA ALA A 69 28.94 5.70 -15.92
C ALA A 69 28.57 6.16 -14.50
N GLY A 70 28.90 7.41 -14.13
CA GLY A 70 28.48 8.01 -12.86
C GLY A 70 26.97 8.15 -12.72
N ARG A 71 26.27 8.54 -13.79
CA ARG A 71 24.80 8.58 -13.83
C ARG A 71 24.21 7.17 -13.71
N ALA A 72 24.72 6.21 -14.48
CA ALA A 72 24.29 4.81 -14.38
C ALA A 72 24.61 4.18 -13.01
N GLU A 73 25.67 4.65 -12.33
CA GLU A 73 25.99 4.25 -10.95
C GLU A 73 25.01 4.86 -9.95
N LEU A 74 24.62 6.13 -10.12
CA LEU A 74 23.53 6.73 -9.35
C LEU A 74 22.17 6.12 -9.66
N ASP A 75 21.98 5.52 -10.83
CA ASP A 75 20.74 4.79 -11.15
C ASP A 75 20.76 3.38 -10.53
N ARG A 76 21.93 2.73 -10.44
CA ARG A 76 22.10 1.38 -9.87
C ARG A 76 22.23 1.34 -8.34
N GLY A 77 22.99 2.26 -7.75
CA GLY A 77 23.35 2.27 -6.33
C GLY A 77 22.34 2.95 -5.41
N ASN A 78 21.24 3.47 -5.95
CA ASN A 78 20.30 4.32 -5.20
C ASN A 78 19.29 3.57 -4.36
N VAL A 79 19.69 2.49 -3.71
CA VAL A 79 18.82 1.81 -2.76
C VAL A 79 18.38 2.87 -1.74
N SER A 80 19.29 3.53 -1.03
CA SER A 80 18.97 4.52 0.04
C SER A 80 18.08 5.70 -0.36
N ASN A 81 18.28 6.42 -1.48
CA ASN A 81 17.29 7.47 -1.83
C ASN A 81 15.99 6.89 -2.38
N ARG A 82 16.00 5.70 -3.00
CA ARG A 82 14.75 5.00 -3.34
C ARG A 82 14.00 4.62 -2.06
N LEU A 83 14.73 4.19 -1.03
CA LEU A 83 14.22 3.88 0.31
C LEU A 83 13.52 5.09 0.95
N ASP A 84 14.21 6.23 0.99
CA ASP A 84 13.67 7.47 1.56
C ASP A 84 12.49 8.01 0.75
N ARG A 85 12.51 7.83 -0.59
CA ARG A 85 11.41 8.27 -1.46
C ARG A 85 10.13 7.50 -1.21
N VAL A 86 10.20 6.17 -1.03
CA VAL A 86 9.01 5.34 -0.75
C VAL A 86 8.47 5.66 0.64
N ARG A 87 9.32 5.70 1.67
CA ARG A 87 8.91 6.06 3.03
C ARG A 87 8.28 7.46 3.09
N SER A 88 8.90 8.44 2.44
CA SER A 88 8.35 9.81 2.35
C SER A 88 7.02 9.85 1.60
N ARG A 89 6.85 9.06 0.53
CA ARG A 89 5.57 8.93 -0.20
C ARG A 89 4.50 8.33 0.69
N ILE A 90 4.79 7.24 1.41
CA ILE A 90 3.86 6.59 2.35
C ILE A 90 3.44 7.58 3.45
N ALA A 91 4.40 8.25 4.10
CA ALA A 91 4.10 9.24 5.13
C ALA A 91 3.26 10.40 4.58
N THR A 92 3.57 10.88 3.37
CA THR A 92 2.82 11.94 2.70
C THR A 92 1.39 11.51 2.41
N LEU A 93 1.18 10.32 1.83
CA LEU A 93 -0.15 9.79 1.53
C LEU A 93 -0.96 9.59 2.82
N ARG A 94 -0.38 8.95 3.84
CA ARG A 94 -1.03 8.73 5.14
C ARG A 94 -1.47 10.05 5.77
N SER A 95 -0.64 11.09 5.70
CA SER A 95 -0.98 12.42 6.26
C SER A 95 -2.11 13.15 5.53
N ARG A 96 -2.48 12.71 4.32
CA ARG A 96 -3.58 13.29 3.53
C ARG A 96 -4.90 12.58 3.74
N VAL A 97 -4.92 11.43 4.41
CA VAL A 97 -6.16 10.73 4.72
C VAL A 97 -6.92 11.53 5.76
N THR A 98 -8.18 11.82 5.45
CA THR A 98 -9.13 12.50 6.34
C THR A 98 -10.38 11.67 6.55
N TYR A 99 -10.37 10.42 6.07
CA TYR A 99 -11.52 9.53 6.14
C TYR A 99 -11.94 9.24 7.58
N ASP A 100 -13.21 9.50 7.84
CA ASP A 100 -13.94 9.14 9.04
C ASP A 100 -14.95 8.03 8.69
N PRO A 101 -14.81 6.82 9.26
CA PRO A 101 -15.69 5.70 8.96
C PRO A 101 -17.08 5.83 9.61
N ILE A 102 -17.25 6.69 10.61
CA ILE A 102 -18.56 6.96 11.24
C ILE A 102 -19.40 7.87 10.33
N GLU A 103 -18.77 8.90 9.75
CA GLU A 103 -19.42 9.79 8.79
C GLU A 103 -19.46 9.21 7.36
N ASP A 104 -18.71 8.13 7.11
CA ASP A 104 -18.40 7.56 5.80
C ASP A 104 -18.01 8.64 4.77
N ALA A 105 -17.12 9.55 5.17
CA ALA A 105 -16.73 10.72 4.40
C ALA A 105 -15.26 11.08 4.60
N GLY A 106 -14.72 11.89 3.68
CA GLY A 106 -13.32 12.32 3.69
C GLY A 106 -12.49 11.69 2.57
N THR A 107 -11.17 11.85 2.65
CA THR A 107 -10.23 11.44 1.60
C THR A 107 -9.53 10.13 1.99
N LEU A 108 -9.48 9.20 1.05
CA LEU A 108 -8.91 7.86 1.16
C LEU A 108 -7.62 7.74 0.35
N ILE A 109 -6.81 6.71 0.63
CA ILE A 109 -5.76 6.25 -0.30
C ILE A 109 -6.35 5.11 -1.13
N VAL A 110 -6.12 5.12 -2.43
CA VAL A 110 -6.56 4.06 -3.33
C VAL A 110 -5.40 3.35 -3.99
N SER A 111 -5.58 2.05 -4.15
CA SER A 111 -4.85 1.22 -5.10
C SER A 111 -5.51 1.31 -6.47
N SER A 112 -4.74 1.03 -7.53
CA SER A 112 -5.24 1.00 -8.90
C SER A 112 -4.84 -0.29 -9.61
N ALA A 113 -5.74 -0.79 -10.45
CA ALA A 113 -5.48 -1.86 -11.41
C ALA A 113 -5.93 -1.40 -12.80
N LEU A 114 -5.03 -1.50 -13.78
CA LEU A 114 -5.29 -1.20 -15.17
C LEU A 114 -5.77 -2.46 -15.89
N VAL A 115 -6.87 -2.33 -16.61
CA VAL A 115 -7.58 -3.43 -17.29
C VAL A 115 -7.83 -3.01 -18.74
N ASP A 116 -7.59 -3.90 -19.68
CA ASP A 116 -7.90 -3.65 -21.09
C ASP A 116 -9.41 -3.65 -21.32
N ALA A 117 -9.92 -2.88 -22.28
CA ALA A 117 -11.35 -2.76 -22.55
C ALA A 117 -12.03 -4.13 -22.79
N ALA A 118 -11.32 -5.08 -23.39
CA ALA A 118 -11.81 -6.44 -23.62
C ALA A 118 -12.06 -7.24 -22.32
N ASP A 119 -11.30 -6.93 -21.26
CA ASP A 119 -11.32 -7.62 -19.97
C ASP A 119 -12.07 -6.83 -18.88
N LEU A 120 -12.57 -5.63 -19.18
CA LEU A 120 -13.29 -4.79 -18.21
C LEU A 120 -14.48 -5.52 -17.58
N LYS A 121 -15.31 -6.17 -18.41
CA LYS A 121 -16.49 -6.88 -17.92
C LYS A 121 -16.14 -8.04 -16.97
N PRO A 122 -15.28 -9.01 -17.33
CA PRO A 122 -14.87 -10.07 -16.41
C PRO A 122 -14.10 -9.54 -15.17
N ALA A 123 -13.37 -8.43 -15.30
CA ALA A 123 -12.75 -7.76 -14.15
C ALA A 123 -13.80 -7.23 -13.17
N LEU A 124 -14.81 -6.50 -13.65
CA LEU A 124 -15.89 -5.99 -12.80
C LEU A 124 -16.72 -7.12 -12.18
N GLU A 125 -16.97 -8.21 -12.89
CA GLU A 125 -17.61 -9.41 -12.32
C GLU A 125 -16.76 -10.01 -11.19
N THR A 126 -15.44 -10.04 -11.33
CA THR A 126 -14.51 -10.49 -10.28
C THR A 126 -14.57 -9.56 -9.05
N VAL A 127 -14.57 -8.25 -9.25
CA VAL A 127 -14.67 -7.27 -8.15
C VAL A 127 -16.03 -7.36 -7.45
N ARG A 128 -17.13 -7.60 -8.18
CA ARG A 128 -18.45 -7.85 -7.58
C ARG A 128 -18.48 -9.14 -6.76
N ALA A 129 -17.81 -10.20 -7.23
CA ALA A 129 -17.68 -11.44 -6.47
C ALA A 129 -16.94 -11.20 -5.15
N LEU A 130 -15.86 -10.40 -5.16
CA LEU A 130 -15.18 -9.97 -3.93
C LEU A 130 -16.09 -9.15 -3.01
N HIS A 131 -16.89 -8.23 -3.56
CA HIS A 131 -17.87 -7.45 -2.78
C HIS A 131 -18.92 -8.33 -2.09
N ALA A 132 -19.38 -9.40 -2.74
CA ALA A 132 -20.32 -10.37 -2.16
C ALA A 132 -19.65 -11.42 -1.26
N SER A 133 -18.33 -11.39 -1.15
CA SER A 133 -17.55 -12.33 -0.32
C SER A 133 -17.40 -11.82 1.13
N PRO A 134 -16.83 -12.64 2.04
CA PRO A 134 -16.45 -12.19 3.39
C PRO A 134 -15.60 -10.92 3.47
N PHE A 135 -14.89 -10.57 2.38
CA PHE A 135 -14.01 -9.40 2.33
C PHE A 135 -14.75 -8.09 2.04
N GLY A 136 -16.01 -8.16 1.63
CA GLY A 136 -16.83 -7.00 1.31
C GLY A 136 -17.32 -6.23 2.54
N PRO A 137 -17.96 -5.06 2.33
CA PRO A 137 -18.24 -4.49 1.02
C PRO A 137 -16.98 -3.93 0.36
N ILE A 138 -16.93 -3.99 -0.97
CA ILE A 138 -15.90 -3.27 -1.75
C ILE A 138 -16.56 -2.09 -2.46
N SER A 139 -16.03 -0.91 -2.16
CA SER A 139 -16.31 0.34 -2.88
C SER A 139 -15.20 0.58 -3.90
N ALA A 140 -15.56 0.92 -5.14
CA ALA A 140 -14.60 1.17 -6.20
C ALA A 140 -15.04 2.33 -7.10
N ALA A 141 -14.09 2.87 -7.86
CA ALA A 141 -14.34 3.73 -9.00
C ALA A 141 -13.70 3.12 -10.25
N VAL A 142 -14.25 3.45 -11.41
CA VAL A 142 -13.69 3.06 -12.70
C VAL A 142 -13.57 4.31 -13.54
N GLU A 143 -12.39 4.54 -14.09
CA GLU A 143 -12.11 5.68 -14.96
C GLU A 143 -11.37 5.21 -16.22
N PRO A 144 -11.58 5.85 -17.38
CA PRO A 144 -10.80 5.58 -18.57
C PRO A 144 -9.31 5.90 -18.34
N ALA A 145 -8.42 5.16 -19.00
CA ALA A 145 -6.98 5.32 -18.87
C ALA A 145 -6.28 5.27 -20.23
N GLY A 146 -5.63 6.37 -20.63
CA GLY A 146 -4.95 6.50 -21.92
C GLY A 146 -4.33 7.89 -22.13
N PRO A 147 -3.58 8.11 -23.21
CA PRO A 147 -2.96 9.41 -23.53
C PRO A 147 -3.99 10.54 -23.72
N ASP A 148 -5.24 10.21 -24.06
CA ASP A 148 -6.32 11.18 -24.27
C ASP A 148 -7.21 11.39 -23.02
N ALA A 149 -6.89 10.75 -21.88
CA ALA A 149 -7.67 10.89 -20.64
C ALA A 149 -7.57 12.29 -19.99
N ASP A 150 -6.54 13.07 -20.36
CA ASP A 150 -6.30 14.44 -19.89
C ASP A 150 -6.64 15.52 -20.96
N ASP A 151 -7.23 15.14 -22.11
CA ASP A 151 -7.66 16.09 -23.16
C ASP A 151 -9.18 16.33 -23.12
N PRO A 152 -9.65 17.40 -22.46
CA PRO A 152 -11.08 17.71 -22.36
C PRO A 152 -11.72 18.13 -23.70
N ASP A 153 -10.93 18.39 -24.75
CA ASP A 153 -11.42 18.75 -26.09
C ASP A 153 -11.40 17.56 -27.08
N GLY A 154 -10.88 16.39 -26.67
CA GLY A 154 -10.80 15.15 -27.44
C GLY A 154 -12.05 14.28 -27.36
N ALA A 155 -13.24 14.89 -27.28
CA ALA A 155 -14.53 14.20 -27.18
C ALA A 155 -14.99 13.55 -28.50
N ASP A 156 -14.12 12.78 -29.14
CA ASP A 156 -14.56 11.78 -30.11
C ASP A 156 -14.75 10.45 -29.36
N ASP A 157 -15.97 9.93 -29.47
CA ASP A 157 -16.58 8.75 -28.85
C ASP A 157 -15.90 7.41 -29.27
N GLU A 158 -14.57 7.39 -29.35
CA GLU A 158 -13.78 6.16 -29.45
C GLU A 158 -13.47 5.70 -28.02
N GLY A 159 -14.26 4.75 -27.52
CA GLY A 159 -14.19 4.26 -26.15
C GLY A 159 -12.77 3.94 -25.70
N ALA A 160 -12.44 4.27 -24.45
CA ALA A 160 -11.10 4.10 -23.91
C ALA A 160 -10.60 2.66 -24.07
N ASP A 161 -9.39 2.50 -24.61
CA ASP A 161 -8.77 1.18 -24.81
C ASP A 161 -8.45 0.46 -23.49
N ARG A 162 -8.30 1.22 -22.40
CA ARG A 162 -8.01 0.71 -21.06
C ARG A 162 -8.79 1.48 -20.01
N TYR A 163 -9.05 0.81 -18.90
CA TYR A 163 -9.78 1.32 -17.75
C TYR A 163 -8.98 1.08 -16.48
N ARG A 164 -9.06 2.02 -15.55
CA ARG A 164 -8.46 1.94 -14.23
C ARG A 164 -9.54 1.68 -13.20
N ILE A 165 -9.41 0.58 -12.47
CA ILE A 165 -10.24 0.27 -11.30
C ILE A 165 -9.51 0.77 -10.06
N LEU A 166 -10.16 1.63 -9.29
CA LEU A 166 -9.66 2.18 -8.03
C LEU A 166 -10.39 1.56 -6.85
N ALA A 167 -9.67 1.13 -5.82
CA ALA A 167 -10.24 0.62 -4.58
C ALA A 167 -9.38 0.99 -3.35
N PRO A 168 -9.95 1.08 -2.14
CA PRO A 168 -9.23 1.54 -0.95
C PRO A 168 -8.00 0.69 -0.60
N SER A 169 -6.84 1.33 -0.47
CA SER A 169 -5.61 0.68 0.02
C SER A 169 -5.65 0.49 1.53
N SER A 170 -4.87 -0.47 2.05
CA SER A 170 -4.65 -0.65 3.48
C SER A 170 -4.10 0.52 4.25
N LEU A 171 -3.36 1.41 3.59
CA LEU A 171 -2.90 2.64 4.23
C LEU A 171 -4.03 3.63 4.52
N THR A 172 -5.24 3.39 4.02
CA THR A 172 -6.42 4.16 4.44
C THR A 172 -6.67 3.99 5.94
N LEU A 173 -6.65 2.76 6.47
CA LEU A 173 -6.90 2.49 7.89
C LEU A 173 -5.83 3.18 8.77
N ASP A 174 -4.57 3.14 8.34
CA ASP A 174 -3.47 3.88 8.98
C ASP A 174 -3.70 5.38 9.06
N GLY A 175 -4.24 5.94 7.98
CA GLY A 175 -4.58 7.34 7.87
C GLY A 175 -5.74 7.71 8.79
N THR A 176 -6.78 6.86 8.83
CA THR A 176 -7.91 7.00 9.76
C THR A 176 -7.47 6.92 11.22
N PHE A 177 -6.56 6.00 11.56
CA PHE A 177 -6.01 5.93 12.91
C PHE A 177 -5.19 7.19 13.23
N LEU A 178 -4.36 7.64 12.28
CA LEU A 178 -3.54 8.84 12.47
C LEU A 178 -4.38 10.10 12.65
N SER A 179 -5.48 10.27 11.90
CA SER A 179 -6.39 11.42 12.05
C SER A 179 -7.06 11.46 13.43
N HIS A 180 -7.20 10.29 14.08
CA HIS A 180 -7.70 10.13 15.45
C HIS A 180 -6.57 10.08 16.51
N GLY A 181 -5.33 10.41 16.12
CA GLY A 181 -4.18 10.45 17.01
C GLY A 181 -3.70 9.07 17.49
N ILE A 182 -3.99 8.01 16.74
CA ILE A 182 -3.53 6.65 16.99
C ILE A 182 -2.42 6.34 15.98
N GLU A 183 -1.18 6.27 16.49
CA GLU A 183 -0.04 5.88 15.66
C GLU A 183 -0.05 4.36 15.43
N THR A 184 0.31 3.95 14.22
CA THR A 184 0.39 2.55 13.81
C THR A 184 1.75 2.25 13.24
N ASP A 185 2.24 1.05 13.56
CA ASP A 185 3.47 0.50 13.04
C ASP A 185 3.17 -0.72 12.17
N LEU A 186 3.53 -0.66 10.90
CA LEU A 186 3.56 -1.84 10.04
C LEU A 186 4.69 -2.75 10.51
N ARG A 187 4.38 -3.90 11.12
CA ARG A 187 5.41 -4.85 11.58
C ARG A 187 5.77 -5.82 10.48
N THR A 188 4.77 -6.33 9.75
CA THR A 188 4.97 -7.22 8.60
C THR A 188 3.90 -7.06 7.55
N ALA A 189 4.25 -7.30 6.29
CA ALA A 189 3.29 -7.78 5.30
C ALA A 189 3.55 -9.27 5.06
N GLY A 190 2.52 -10.04 4.78
CA GLY A 190 2.63 -11.48 4.65
C GLY A 190 1.60 -12.09 3.73
N VAL A 191 1.90 -13.33 3.36
CA VAL A 191 1.00 -14.23 2.66
C VAL A 191 0.40 -15.14 3.73
N ALA A 192 -0.91 -15.12 3.88
CA ALA A 192 -1.60 -15.75 5.00
C ALA A 192 -2.67 -16.73 4.52
N ALA A 193 -2.70 -17.92 5.10
CA ALA A 193 -3.76 -18.90 4.87
C ALA A 193 -5.02 -18.43 5.59
N TYR A 194 -6.12 -18.35 4.85
CA TYR A 194 -7.42 -17.90 5.34
C TYR A 194 -8.43 -19.04 5.27
N THR A 195 -9.23 -19.19 6.34
CA THR A 195 -10.40 -20.06 6.36
C THR A 195 -11.66 -19.22 6.57
N ARG A 196 -12.65 -19.38 5.69
CA ARG A 196 -13.98 -18.79 5.79
C ARG A 196 -14.73 -19.37 6.97
N ASP A 197 -15.44 -18.52 7.70
CA ASP A 197 -16.40 -18.96 8.71
C ASP A 197 -17.72 -19.32 8.03
N SER A 198 -17.93 -20.61 7.85
CA SER A 198 -19.13 -21.20 7.23
C SER A 198 -20.43 -20.96 8.02
N SER A 199 -20.36 -20.49 9.27
CA SER A 199 -21.54 -20.31 10.13
C SER A 199 -22.25 -18.94 10.01
N ARG A 200 -21.65 -17.95 9.32
CA ARG A 200 -22.08 -16.54 9.36
C ARG A 200 -22.69 -15.98 8.07
N THR A 201 -23.03 -16.83 7.10
CA THR A 201 -23.58 -16.39 5.79
C THR A 201 -25.09 -16.15 5.77
N ALA A 202 -25.79 -16.28 6.90
CA ALA A 202 -27.14 -15.77 7.01
C ALA A 202 -27.07 -14.28 7.40
N ASP A 203 -27.52 -13.41 6.50
CA ASP A 203 -27.83 -12.01 6.79
C ASP A 203 -28.53 -11.90 8.15
N VAL A 204 -27.82 -11.38 9.14
CA VAL A 204 -28.49 -10.86 10.33
C VAL A 204 -28.99 -9.47 9.93
N SER A 205 -30.16 -9.43 9.30
CA SER A 205 -31.04 -8.29 9.53
C SER A 205 -31.17 -8.14 11.04
N GLU A 206 -30.98 -6.93 11.57
CA GLU A 206 -30.98 -6.58 13.01
C GLU A 206 -32.27 -6.96 13.79
N ALA A 207 -33.16 -7.77 13.21
CA ALA A 207 -34.46 -8.11 13.74
C ALA A 207 -34.58 -9.51 14.40
N ASP A 208 -33.62 -10.44 14.22
CA ASP A 208 -33.80 -11.84 14.64
C ASP A 208 -32.65 -12.42 15.50
N VAL A 209 -32.15 -11.65 16.46
CA VAL A 209 -31.36 -12.23 17.57
C VAL A 209 -32.29 -12.48 18.75
N SER A 210 -32.79 -13.70 18.88
CA SER A 210 -33.44 -14.13 20.12
C SER A 210 -32.39 -14.17 21.23
N GLU A 211 -32.64 -13.44 22.33
CA GLU A 211 -31.85 -13.38 23.56
C GLU A 211 -31.71 -14.75 24.25
N ALA A 212 -30.88 -15.64 23.71
CA ALA A 212 -30.53 -16.91 24.34
C ALA A 212 -29.01 -17.02 24.50
N ASP A 213 -28.55 -16.67 25.71
CA ASP A 213 -27.32 -17.11 26.37
C ASP A 213 -26.02 -17.14 25.54
N VAL A 214 -25.73 -16.09 24.76
CA VAL A 214 -24.36 -15.84 24.28
C VAL A 214 -23.74 -14.80 25.20
N SER A 215 -22.59 -15.11 25.81
CA SER A 215 -21.95 -14.16 26.72
C SER A 215 -21.49 -12.90 25.97
N GLU A 216 -21.48 -11.73 26.64
CA GLU A 216 -20.99 -10.47 26.03
C GLU A 216 -19.56 -10.62 25.47
N ALA A 217 -18.74 -11.50 26.05
CA ALA A 217 -17.40 -11.83 25.57
C ALA A 217 -17.41 -12.63 24.25
N GLU A 218 -18.31 -13.62 24.12
CA GLU A 218 -18.47 -14.40 22.89
C GLU A 218 -19.09 -13.55 21.75
N MET A 219 -19.95 -12.58 22.08
CA MET A 219 -20.45 -11.59 21.12
C MET A 219 -19.37 -10.61 20.66
N SER A 220 -18.45 -10.21 21.56
CA SER A 220 -17.29 -9.37 21.23
C SER A 220 -16.32 -10.09 20.29
N GLU A 221 -15.91 -11.32 20.61
CA GLU A 221 -14.99 -12.11 19.77
C GLU A 221 -15.60 -12.44 18.39
N ALA A 222 -16.92 -12.66 18.33
CA ALA A 222 -17.65 -12.87 17.08
C ALA A 222 -17.76 -11.60 16.23
N ASN A 223 -17.69 -10.40 16.81
CA ASN A 223 -17.67 -9.15 16.05
C ASN A 223 -16.29 -8.82 15.50
N ASP A 224 -15.21 -9.34 16.11
CA ASP A 224 -13.84 -9.01 15.70
C ASP A 224 -13.39 -9.70 14.40
N HIS A 225 -14.09 -10.76 13.97
CA HIS A 225 -13.78 -11.50 12.74
C HIS A 225 -14.93 -11.41 11.74
N ARG A 226 -14.69 -10.85 10.53
CA ARG A 226 -15.70 -10.81 9.47
C ARG A 226 -15.52 -11.95 8.48
N GLY A 227 -16.42 -12.93 8.60
CA GLY A 227 -16.62 -14.00 7.62
C GLY A 227 -15.48 -15.01 7.46
N GLY A 228 -14.40 -14.90 8.25
CA GLY A 228 -13.35 -15.90 8.38
C GLY A 228 -12.15 -15.43 9.20
N THR A 229 -11.11 -16.26 9.27
CA THR A 229 -9.93 -16.06 10.11
C THR A 229 -8.64 -16.38 9.36
N ILE A 230 -7.55 -15.71 9.73
CA ILE A 230 -6.20 -16.16 9.36
C ILE A 230 -5.84 -17.39 10.20
N ASP A 231 -5.46 -18.48 9.54
CA ASP A 231 -5.02 -19.73 10.19
C ASP A 231 -3.53 -19.67 10.54
N ARG A 232 -2.71 -19.17 9.61
CA ARG A 232 -1.26 -19.01 9.74
C ARG A 232 -0.70 -18.12 8.65
N TYR A 233 0.45 -17.53 8.93
CA TYR A 233 1.29 -16.90 7.91
C TYR A 233 2.14 -17.97 7.20
N VAL A 234 2.10 -17.95 5.87
CA VAL A 234 2.87 -18.82 4.98
C VAL A 234 4.23 -18.21 4.69
N ASP A 235 4.26 -16.91 4.44
CA ASP A 235 5.46 -16.12 4.20
C ASP A 235 5.27 -14.71 4.77
N VAL A 236 6.35 -14.09 5.24
CA VAL A 236 6.31 -12.76 5.84
C VAL A 236 7.55 -11.97 5.45
N ILE A 237 7.35 -10.70 5.13
CA ILE A 237 8.42 -9.74 4.94
C ILE A 237 8.27 -8.69 6.04
N SER A 238 9.39 -8.35 6.67
CA SER A 238 9.40 -7.28 7.67
C SER A 238 8.94 -5.97 7.04
N GLY A 239 7.92 -5.38 7.66
CA GLY A 239 7.46 -4.03 7.38
C GLY A 239 8.18 -2.98 8.21
N GLU A 240 8.83 -3.40 9.30
CA GLU A 240 9.66 -2.53 10.12
C GLU A 240 10.77 -1.96 9.26
N ASP A 241 10.87 -0.63 9.24
CA ASP A 241 11.87 0.03 8.42
C ASP A 241 11.80 -0.37 6.93
N ALA A 242 10.62 -0.79 6.45
CA ALA A 242 10.45 -1.10 5.04
C ALA A 242 10.77 0.13 4.20
N SER A 243 11.49 -0.14 3.13
CA SER A 243 12.05 0.85 2.24
C SER A 243 11.53 0.69 0.80
N VAL A 244 10.54 -0.18 0.69
CA VAL A 244 9.83 -0.62 -0.50
C VAL A 244 8.38 -0.84 -0.07
N ASP A 245 7.47 -0.75 -1.02
CA ASP A 245 6.11 -1.19 -0.79
C ASP A 245 6.11 -2.73 -0.69
N VAL A 246 6.00 -3.24 0.52
CA VAL A 246 6.11 -4.67 0.79
C VAL A 246 4.90 -5.44 0.24
N LEU A 247 3.72 -4.81 0.23
CA LEU A 247 2.51 -5.42 -0.32
C LEU A 247 2.66 -5.60 -1.83
N SER A 248 3.20 -4.58 -2.53
CA SER A 248 3.54 -4.72 -3.95
C SER A 248 4.44 -5.94 -4.21
N LEU A 249 5.51 -6.12 -3.41
CA LEU A 249 6.42 -7.26 -3.61
C LEU A 249 5.74 -8.61 -3.45
N LEU A 250 4.81 -8.74 -2.50
CA LEU A 250 4.08 -9.99 -2.26
C LEU A 250 3.08 -10.30 -3.38
N VAL A 251 2.40 -9.27 -3.89
CA VAL A 251 1.49 -9.41 -5.03
C VAL A 251 2.28 -9.76 -6.30
N GLU A 252 3.41 -9.10 -6.55
CA GLU A 252 4.31 -9.40 -7.68
C GLU A 252 4.90 -10.83 -7.59
N ALA A 253 5.12 -11.35 -6.39
CA ALA A 253 5.56 -12.72 -6.19
C ALA A 253 4.50 -13.78 -6.56
N GLY A 254 3.24 -13.38 -6.80
CA GLY A 254 2.15 -14.27 -7.23
C GLY A 254 1.85 -15.37 -6.22
N ARG A 255 1.87 -15.04 -4.92
CA ARG A 255 1.73 -16.01 -3.82
C ARG A 255 0.36 -16.04 -3.15
N SER A 256 -0.56 -15.15 -3.52
CA SER A 256 -1.97 -15.25 -3.16
C SER A 256 -2.70 -16.27 -4.02
N ASP A 257 -3.83 -16.73 -3.50
CA ASP A 257 -4.80 -17.59 -4.19
C ASP A 257 -6.18 -17.31 -3.57
N VAL A 258 -6.79 -16.20 -3.97
CA VAL A 258 -8.10 -15.72 -3.48
C VAL A 258 -9.23 -16.36 -4.25
N ALA A 259 -9.03 -16.66 -5.54
CA ALA A 259 -10.04 -17.20 -6.45
C ALA A 259 -10.87 -18.38 -5.90
N PRO A 260 -10.28 -19.39 -5.20
CA PRO A 260 -11.06 -20.49 -4.63
C PRO A 260 -12.14 -20.04 -3.66
N ILE A 261 -11.89 -19.00 -2.85
CA ILE A 261 -12.86 -18.47 -1.89
C ILE A 261 -14.06 -17.88 -2.63
N LEU A 262 -13.81 -17.19 -3.74
CA LEU A 262 -14.85 -16.61 -4.60
C LEU A 262 -15.68 -17.69 -5.32
N GLU A 263 -15.08 -18.86 -5.53
CA GLU A 263 -15.72 -20.03 -6.12
C GLU A 263 -16.41 -20.94 -5.08
N GLY A 264 -16.48 -20.48 -3.82
CA GLY A 264 -17.21 -21.14 -2.74
C GLY A 264 -16.39 -22.13 -1.93
N ALA A 265 -15.07 -22.20 -2.13
CA ALA A 265 -14.20 -22.95 -1.23
C ALA A 265 -14.09 -22.24 0.13
N ASP A 266 -13.87 -23.02 1.18
CA ASP A 266 -13.68 -22.49 2.53
C ASP A 266 -12.29 -21.92 2.76
N ARG A 267 -11.33 -22.17 1.85
CA ARG A 267 -9.92 -21.83 2.06
C ARG A 267 -9.31 -21.12 0.87
N GLY A 268 -8.41 -20.20 1.16
CA GLY A 268 -7.55 -19.55 0.19
C GLY A 268 -6.34 -18.91 0.85
N VAL A 269 -5.60 -18.13 0.07
CA VAL A 269 -4.37 -17.48 0.52
C VAL A 269 -4.42 -16.00 0.18
N LEU A 270 -4.26 -15.16 1.19
CA LEU A 270 -4.40 -13.70 1.08
C LEU A 270 -3.05 -13.01 1.25
N VAL A 271 -2.85 -11.89 0.56
CA VAL A 271 -1.85 -10.91 0.98
C VAL A 271 -2.47 -10.03 2.06
N VAL A 272 -1.80 -9.92 3.20
CA VAL A 272 -2.25 -9.14 4.35
C VAL A 272 -1.10 -8.32 4.91
N ASP A 273 -1.43 -7.20 5.54
CA ASP A 273 -0.53 -6.53 6.47
C ASP A 273 -0.92 -6.79 7.92
N TYR A 274 0.07 -6.69 8.79
CA TYR A 274 -0.06 -6.83 10.23
C TYR A 274 0.56 -5.61 10.90
N ARG A 275 -0.27 -4.95 11.70
CA ARG A 275 0.01 -3.66 12.31
C ARG A 275 -0.13 -3.72 13.80
N GLU A 276 0.69 -2.94 14.49
CA GLU A 276 0.58 -2.73 15.93
C GLU A 276 0.18 -1.27 16.22
N PHE A 277 -0.58 -1.07 17.29
CA PHE A 277 -0.98 0.25 17.79
C PHE A 277 -1.02 0.25 19.33
N PRO A 278 -0.93 1.43 19.98
CA PRO A 278 -0.91 1.50 21.44
C PRO A 278 -2.13 0.85 22.11
N LEU A 279 -1.91 -0.09 23.03
CA LEU A 279 -2.97 -0.81 23.74
C LEU A 279 -3.86 0.15 24.56
N THR A 280 -3.33 1.30 24.99
CA THR A 280 -4.08 2.35 25.68
C THR A 280 -5.21 2.94 24.82
N ARG A 281 -5.14 2.77 23.49
CA ARG A 281 -6.12 3.24 22.51
C ARG A 281 -6.95 2.09 21.93
N PHE A 282 -6.96 0.91 22.55
CA PHE A 282 -7.52 -0.30 21.95
C PHE A 282 -8.99 -0.23 21.57
N GLU A 283 -9.86 0.21 22.49
CA GLU A 283 -11.30 0.27 22.20
C GLU A 283 -11.59 1.17 21.00
N GLU A 284 -10.96 2.34 20.97
CA GLU A 284 -11.13 3.29 19.86
C GLU A 284 -10.53 2.80 18.54
N ALA A 285 -9.33 2.19 18.58
CA ALA A 285 -8.73 1.58 17.38
C ALA A 285 -9.59 0.43 16.85
N ARG A 286 -10.15 -0.39 17.75
CA ARG A 286 -11.07 -1.47 17.39
C ARG A 286 -12.32 -0.90 16.73
N ASP A 287 -12.99 0.04 17.37
CA ASP A 287 -14.23 0.62 16.83
C ASP A 287 -13.97 1.28 15.45
N LEU A 288 -12.89 2.07 15.29
CA LEU A 288 -12.52 2.63 14.00
C LEU A 288 -12.24 1.56 12.92
N ALA A 289 -11.56 0.48 13.29
CA ALA A 289 -11.31 -0.63 12.37
C ALA A 289 -12.60 -1.35 11.98
N LEU A 290 -13.48 -1.64 12.94
CA LEU A 290 -14.75 -2.32 12.67
C LEU A 290 -15.68 -1.45 11.80
N GLU A 291 -15.76 -0.14 12.06
CA GLU A 291 -16.52 0.77 11.20
C GLU A 291 -15.90 0.89 9.80
N THR A 292 -14.57 0.98 9.70
CA THR A 292 -13.86 0.97 8.41
C THR A 292 -14.15 -0.33 7.65
N ARG A 293 -14.14 -1.48 8.34
CA ARG A 293 -14.49 -2.78 7.77
C ARG A 293 -15.91 -2.82 7.27
N ASN A 294 -16.85 -2.21 8.01
CA ASN A 294 -18.26 -2.19 7.65
C ASN A 294 -18.50 -1.34 6.40
N ALA A 295 -17.79 -0.22 6.25
CA ALA A 295 -17.93 0.70 5.13
C ALA A 295 -17.09 0.33 3.89
N LEU A 296 -15.86 -0.13 4.08
CA LEU A 296 -14.85 -0.32 3.03
C LEU A 296 -14.31 -1.74 2.89
N GLY A 297 -14.65 -2.65 3.80
CA GLY A 297 -14.16 -4.03 3.79
C GLY A 297 -12.70 -4.19 4.26
N GLY A 298 -12.10 -5.34 3.95
CA GLY A 298 -10.65 -5.57 4.05
C GLY A 298 -10.05 -5.81 5.45
N VAL A 299 -10.67 -5.34 6.54
CA VAL A 299 -10.19 -5.65 7.91
C VAL A 299 -10.58 -7.08 8.26
N ILE A 300 -9.59 -7.90 8.59
CA ILE A 300 -9.78 -9.32 8.88
C ILE A 300 -9.97 -9.52 10.37
N ASP A 301 -9.05 -9.01 11.18
CA ASP A 301 -9.15 -9.06 12.63
C ASP A 301 -8.45 -7.88 13.33
N VAL A 302 -8.86 -7.66 14.59
CA VAL A 302 -8.23 -6.76 15.55
C VAL A 302 -8.10 -7.53 16.85
N ARG A 303 -6.91 -7.57 17.44
CA ARG A 303 -6.60 -8.43 18.58
C ARG A 303 -5.87 -7.72 19.70
N ARG A 304 -6.19 -8.10 20.94
CA ARG A 304 -5.38 -7.78 22.11
C ARG A 304 -4.14 -8.69 22.16
N PRO A 305 -3.05 -8.27 22.83
CA PRO A 305 -1.83 -9.09 22.95
C PRO A 305 -2.04 -10.41 23.72
N ARG A 306 -3.16 -10.56 24.42
CA ARG A 306 -3.51 -11.75 25.22
C ARG A 306 -4.48 -12.69 24.51
N GLU A 307 -5.05 -12.27 23.39
CA GLU A 307 -5.86 -13.13 22.54
C GLU A 307 -4.91 -14.02 21.74
N GLY A 308 -5.24 -15.31 21.60
CA GLY A 308 -4.41 -16.25 20.86
C GLY A 308 -4.20 -15.82 19.40
N GLY A 309 -3.09 -16.25 18.80
CA GLY A 309 -2.71 -15.91 17.41
C GLY A 309 -3.55 -16.60 16.33
N PRO A 310 -3.17 -16.46 15.05
CA PRO A 310 -1.78 -16.36 14.61
C PRO A 310 -1.21 -14.95 14.58
N PHE A 311 0.07 -14.84 14.95
CA PHE A 311 0.87 -13.63 14.82
C PHE A 311 2.11 -13.95 13.98
N PRO A 312 2.48 -13.10 13.00
CA PRO A 312 3.53 -13.41 12.02
C PRO A 312 4.91 -13.56 12.66
N LEU A 313 5.20 -12.80 13.71
CA LEU A 313 6.48 -12.78 14.43
C LEU A 313 6.35 -13.18 15.92
N GLY A 314 5.25 -13.85 16.28
CA GLY A 314 4.85 -14.08 17.68
C GLY A 314 3.98 -12.95 18.22
N PRO A 315 3.39 -13.12 19.42
CA PRO A 315 2.42 -12.18 19.96
C PRO A 315 3.03 -10.78 20.17
N PRO A 316 2.25 -9.71 19.96
CA PRO A 316 2.70 -8.35 20.18
C PRO A 316 3.15 -8.15 21.64
N GLY A 317 3.98 -7.14 21.85
CA GLY A 317 4.36 -6.72 23.20
C GLY A 317 3.13 -6.40 24.06
N TRP A 318 3.27 -6.45 25.38
CA TRP A 318 2.17 -6.23 26.34
C TRP A 318 1.52 -4.83 26.24
N GLU A 319 2.14 -3.92 25.49
CA GLU A 319 1.74 -2.53 25.31
C GLU A 319 1.03 -2.27 23.97
N PHE A 320 0.88 -3.28 23.12
CA PHE A 320 0.36 -3.12 21.76
C PHE A 320 -0.85 -4.01 21.48
N GLY A 321 -1.89 -3.43 20.89
CA GLY A 321 -2.91 -4.17 20.15
C GLY A 321 -2.43 -4.43 18.72
N ALA A 322 -3.09 -5.35 18.03
CA ALA A 322 -2.77 -5.70 16.66
C ALA A 322 -3.98 -5.61 15.75
N ALA A 323 -3.76 -5.34 14.47
CA ALA A 323 -4.76 -5.43 13.42
C ALA A 323 -4.17 -6.13 12.19
N THR A 324 -4.95 -7.04 11.60
CA THR A 324 -4.62 -7.71 10.34
C THR A 324 -5.56 -7.25 9.25
N TYR A 325 -5.01 -6.80 8.13
CA TYR A 325 -5.78 -6.21 7.05
C TYR A 325 -5.36 -6.76 5.68
N GLY A 326 -6.32 -7.28 4.93
CA GLY A 326 -6.16 -7.67 3.53
C GLY A 326 -6.93 -6.67 2.68
N GLY A 327 -6.31 -5.53 2.37
CA GLY A 327 -7.05 -4.39 1.86
C GLY A 327 -7.83 -4.62 0.60
N THR A 328 -8.95 -3.90 0.45
CA THR A 328 -9.83 -4.14 -0.68
C THR A 328 -9.17 -3.77 -2.01
N GLY A 329 -8.33 -2.73 -2.03
CA GLY A 329 -7.44 -2.42 -3.16
C GLY A 329 -6.44 -3.54 -3.44
N GLU A 330 -5.73 -4.01 -2.43
CA GLU A 330 -4.75 -5.09 -2.56
C GLU A 330 -5.40 -6.44 -2.96
N LEU A 331 -6.59 -6.74 -2.45
CA LEU A 331 -7.40 -7.91 -2.82
C LEU A 331 -7.88 -7.83 -4.26
N VAL A 332 -8.35 -6.66 -4.70
CA VAL A 332 -8.74 -6.42 -6.10
C VAL A 332 -7.53 -6.63 -7.01
N ILE A 333 -6.39 -6.04 -6.70
CA ILE A 333 -5.16 -6.22 -7.48
C ILE A 333 -4.77 -7.72 -7.53
N ALA A 334 -4.68 -8.37 -6.36
CA ALA A 334 -4.27 -9.76 -6.25
C ALA A 334 -5.19 -10.68 -7.07
N THR A 335 -6.50 -10.53 -6.92
CA THR A 335 -7.49 -11.41 -7.59
C THR A 335 -7.53 -11.15 -9.10
N LEU A 336 -7.42 -9.90 -9.55
CA LEU A 336 -7.33 -9.59 -10.98
C LEU A 336 -6.03 -10.14 -11.59
N SER A 337 -4.92 -10.03 -10.86
CA SER A 337 -3.62 -10.59 -11.27
C SER A 337 -3.66 -12.12 -11.35
N GLU A 338 -4.25 -12.81 -10.37
CA GLU A 338 -4.47 -14.27 -10.36
C GLU A 338 -5.23 -14.75 -11.59
N ARG A 339 -6.19 -13.94 -12.07
CA ARG A 339 -7.03 -14.25 -13.23
C ARG A 339 -6.45 -13.73 -14.56
N GLY A 340 -5.31 -13.04 -14.52
CA GLY A 340 -4.69 -12.44 -15.70
C GLY A 340 -5.55 -11.34 -16.34
N LEU A 341 -6.34 -10.62 -15.54
CA LEU A 341 -7.27 -9.57 -15.99
C LEU A 341 -6.71 -8.15 -15.83
N SER A 342 -5.55 -7.97 -15.20
CA SER A 342 -4.88 -6.68 -15.09
C SER A 342 -3.53 -6.68 -15.79
N THR A 343 -3.19 -5.55 -16.43
CA THR A 343 -1.93 -5.35 -17.16
C THR A 343 -0.89 -4.62 -16.34
N GLU A 344 -1.33 -3.65 -15.53
CA GLU A 344 -0.51 -2.85 -14.63
C GLU A 344 -1.29 -2.59 -13.34
N TRP A 345 -0.60 -2.35 -12.23
CA TRP A 345 -1.24 -2.01 -10.97
C TRP A 345 -0.31 -1.22 -10.05
N GLU A 346 -0.89 -0.41 -9.17
CA GLU A 346 -0.20 0.30 -8.08
C GLU A 346 -0.99 0.14 -6.79
N THR A 347 -0.39 -0.44 -5.75
CA THR A 347 -1.01 -0.52 -4.41
C THR A 347 -1.23 0.86 -3.78
N LEU A 348 -0.38 1.84 -4.12
CA LEU A 348 -0.40 3.20 -3.57
C LEU A 348 -0.53 4.27 -4.68
N TYR A 349 -1.58 4.18 -5.50
CA TYR A 349 -1.78 5.05 -6.66
C TYR A 349 -1.92 6.54 -6.27
N GLY A 350 -2.81 6.85 -5.33
CA GLY A 350 -3.06 8.23 -4.95
C GLY A 350 -4.16 8.37 -3.91
N THR A 351 -4.71 9.58 -3.80
CA THR A 351 -5.82 9.88 -2.89
C THR A 351 -7.06 10.29 -3.66
N VAL A 352 -8.23 9.85 -3.20
CA VAL A 352 -9.53 10.24 -3.75
C VAL A 352 -10.53 10.50 -2.63
N ASP A 353 -11.54 11.31 -2.90
CA ASP A 353 -12.64 11.49 -1.96
C ASP A 353 -13.55 10.26 -1.93
N ARG A 354 -14.03 9.91 -0.72
CA ARG A 354 -14.84 8.73 -0.46
C ARG A 354 -16.09 8.66 -1.35
N ASN A 355 -16.69 9.79 -1.69
CA ASN A 355 -17.87 9.89 -2.53
C ASN A 355 -17.65 9.47 -3.99
N ARG A 356 -16.39 9.46 -4.48
CA ARG A 356 -16.05 8.96 -5.82
C ARG A 356 -16.17 7.44 -5.91
N LEU A 357 -16.00 6.74 -4.79
CA LEU A 357 -16.10 5.29 -4.74
C LEU A 357 -17.54 4.86 -4.49
N VAL A 358 -18.06 3.97 -5.33
CA VAL A 358 -19.40 3.42 -5.20
C VAL A 358 -19.33 1.92 -4.91
N PRO A 359 -20.34 1.34 -4.24
CA PRO A 359 -20.50 -0.11 -4.16
C PRO A 359 -20.40 -0.74 -5.55
N THR A 360 -19.57 -1.78 -5.69
CA THR A 360 -19.20 -2.34 -7.01
C THR A 360 -20.35 -3.05 -7.73
N ASP A 361 -21.38 -3.46 -6.99
CA ASP A 361 -22.66 -3.96 -7.51
C ASP A 361 -23.45 -2.88 -8.25
N ARG A 362 -23.15 -1.58 -8.02
CA ARG A 362 -23.78 -0.43 -8.69
C ARG A 362 -23.00 0.10 -9.89
N ILE A 363 -21.82 -0.44 -10.16
CA ILE A 363 -21.01 -0.03 -11.34
C ILE A 363 -21.56 -0.77 -12.56
N ASP A 364 -22.06 -0.05 -13.55
CA ASP A 364 -22.53 -0.62 -14.82
C ASP A 364 -21.32 -0.84 -15.76
N PRO A 365 -21.05 -2.07 -16.22
CA PRO A 365 -19.91 -2.32 -17.11
C PRO A 365 -20.11 -1.69 -18.50
N ASP A 366 -21.35 -1.40 -18.89
CA ASP A 366 -21.71 -0.78 -20.16
C ASP A 366 -22.02 0.73 -20.00
N GLY A 367 -21.81 1.29 -18.80
CA GLY A 367 -22.09 2.69 -18.47
C GLY A 367 -20.97 3.66 -18.87
N SER A 368 -21.30 4.96 -18.94
CA SER A 368 -20.29 6.01 -19.15
C SER A 368 -19.48 6.24 -17.87
N PHE A 369 -18.15 6.05 -17.95
CA PHE A 369 -17.22 6.33 -16.86
C PHE A 369 -16.76 7.79 -16.93
N ASP A 370 -17.53 8.69 -16.32
CA ASP A 370 -17.21 10.11 -16.26
C ASP A 370 -16.08 10.36 -15.25
N VAL A 371 -15.08 11.15 -15.65
CA VAL A 371 -13.89 11.44 -14.82
C VAL A 371 -14.22 12.42 -13.66
N ASP A 372 -15.35 13.15 -13.77
CA ASP A 372 -15.68 14.35 -12.98
C ASP A 372 -16.83 14.19 -11.95
N ARG A 373 -17.09 12.98 -11.42
CA ARG A 373 -18.04 12.80 -10.31
C ARG A 373 -17.40 12.73 -8.95
#